data_AF-A0A965C561-F1
#
_entry.id   AF-A0A965C561-F1
#
_cell.length_a   1.000
_cell.length_b   1.000
_cell.length_c   1.000
_cell.angle_alpha   90.00
_cell.angle_beta   90.00
_cell.angle_gamma   90.00
#
_symmetry.space_group_name_H-M   'P 1'
#
loop_
_entity.id
_entity.type
_entity.pdbx_description
1 polymer ?
#
loop_
_entity_poly.entity_id
_entity_poly.type
_entity_poly.pdbx_seq_one_letter_code
_entity_poly.pdbx_strand_id
1 'polypeptide(L)'
;MLSCSKLIVGGRGLARALLKRAATVELDWDVRQKSRFDAIDSTGRAFGVFLPRGTLVRGGDVLVLEDGSLVRVQAARQEVLRITVCEKYVLADMLRAMHLTVVTVQEAFEPEAGAYSSHAHSHGTHDHKQHH
;
A
#
# COMPACT_ATOMS: atom_id res chain seq x y z
N MET A 1 -16.01 -25.30 -12.25
CA MET A 1 -14.94 -24.28 -12.20
C MET A 1 -14.51 -24.18 -10.75
N LEU A 2 -13.22 -24.34 -10.44
CA LEU A 2 -12.73 -24.29 -9.06
C LEU A 2 -13.03 -22.91 -8.47
N SER A 3 -13.50 -22.87 -7.22
CA SER A 3 -13.81 -21.62 -6.54
C SER A 3 -13.05 -21.48 -5.22
N CYS A 4 -12.87 -20.25 -4.76
CA CYS A 4 -12.28 -19.88 -3.49
C CYS A 4 -13.23 -18.97 -2.72
N SER A 5 -13.71 -19.43 -1.56
CA SER A 5 -14.54 -18.61 -0.65
C SER A 5 -13.85 -18.28 0.67
N LYS A 6 -12.61 -18.75 0.87
CA LYS A 6 -11.87 -18.60 2.13
C LYS A 6 -10.46 -18.05 1.91
N LEU A 7 -10.11 -17.09 2.75
CA LEU A 7 -8.80 -16.45 2.82
C LEU A 7 -8.17 -16.70 4.19
N ILE A 8 -6.91 -17.14 4.22
CA ILE A 8 -6.08 -17.20 5.42
C ILE A 8 -5.13 -16.00 5.40
N VAL A 9 -5.40 -15.03 6.26
CA VAL A 9 -4.63 -13.78 6.35
C VAL A 9 -3.17 -14.08 6.68
N GLY A 10 -2.26 -13.62 5.82
CA GLY A 10 -0.82 -13.82 5.92
C GLY A 10 -0.38 -15.28 6.04
N GLY A 11 -1.23 -16.25 5.68
CA GLY A 11 -0.95 -17.67 5.87
C GLY A 11 -0.82 -18.09 7.35
N ARG A 12 -1.39 -17.32 8.30
CA ARG A 12 -1.30 -17.61 9.74
C ARG A 12 -1.80 -19.02 10.05
N GLY A 13 -1.03 -19.74 10.87
CA GLY A 13 -1.32 -21.11 11.28
C GLY A 13 -0.90 -22.19 10.27
N LEU A 14 -0.45 -21.82 9.06
CA LEU A 14 0.09 -22.77 8.10
C LEU A 14 1.59 -23.01 8.34
N ALA A 15 1.99 -24.28 8.26
CA ALA A 15 3.41 -24.63 8.29
C ALA A 15 4.16 -24.00 7.11
N ARG A 16 5.40 -23.55 7.34
CA ARG A 16 6.23 -22.92 6.29
C ARG A 16 6.41 -23.79 5.04
N ALA A 17 6.43 -25.13 5.21
CA ALA A 17 6.51 -26.08 4.10
C ALA A 17 5.25 -26.09 3.20
N LEU A 18 4.08 -25.76 3.74
CA LEU A 18 2.86 -25.61 2.94
C LEU A 18 2.91 -24.30 2.15
N LEU A 19 3.30 -23.19 2.80
CA LEU A 19 3.44 -21.89 2.14
C LEU A 19 4.46 -21.90 0.98
N LYS A 20 5.56 -22.65 1.15
CA LYS A 20 6.60 -22.78 0.10
C LYS A 20 6.15 -23.62 -1.10
N ARG A 21 5.24 -24.58 -0.91
CA ARG A 21 4.76 -25.49 -1.97
C ARG A 21 3.48 -25.02 -2.64
N ALA A 22 2.73 -24.14 -2.00
CA ALA A 22 1.51 -23.57 -2.54
C ALA A 22 1.79 -22.90 -3.90
N ALA A 23 0.90 -23.13 -4.87
CA ALA A 23 0.90 -22.35 -6.10
C ALA A 23 0.71 -20.87 -5.77
N THR A 24 1.09 -19.97 -6.67
CA THR A 24 0.97 -18.53 -6.43
C THR A 24 0.12 -17.85 -7.46
N VAL A 25 -0.56 -16.79 -7.06
CA VAL A 25 -1.27 -15.89 -7.98
C VAL A 25 -0.74 -14.49 -7.78
N GLU A 26 -0.31 -13.86 -8.87
CA GLU A 26 0.13 -12.48 -8.87
C GLU A 26 -1.05 -11.57 -9.21
N LEU A 27 -1.38 -10.65 -8.31
CA LEU A 27 -2.56 -9.79 -8.42
C LEU A 27 -2.18 -8.33 -8.20
N ASP A 28 -2.61 -7.46 -9.10
CA ASP A 28 -2.52 -6.01 -8.93
C ASP A 28 -3.46 -5.50 -7.81
N TRP A 29 -3.37 -4.23 -7.48
CA TRP A 29 -4.17 -3.58 -6.45
C TRP A 29 -5.66 -3.51 -6.83
N ASP A 30 -5.99 -3.31 -8.10
CA ASP A 30 -7.37 -3.15 -8.55
C ASP A 30 -8.16 -4.46 -8.44
N VAL A 31 -7.51 -5.59 -8.71
CA VAL A 31 -8.07 -6.92 -8.50
C VAL A 31 -8.13 -7.26 -7.02
N ARG A 32 -7.08 -6.97 -6.24
CA ARG A 32 -7.03 -7.27 -4.79
C ARG A 32 -8.07 -6.52 -3.96
N GLN A 33 -8.60 -5.42 -4.47
CA GLN A 33 -9.71 -4.67 -3.86
C GLN A 33 -11.09 -5.29 -4.13
N LYS A 34 -11.20 -6.18 -5.12
CA LYS A 34 -12.46 -6.84 -5.46
C LYS A 34 -12.65 -8.05 -4.58
N SER A 35 -13.89 -8.25 -4.12
CA SER A 35 -14.26 -9.48 -3.41
C SER A 35 -14.62 -10.62 -4.37
N ARG A 36 -14.82 -10.33 -5.66
CA ARG A 36 -15.14 -11.32 -6.70
C ARG A 36 -14.35 -11.06 -7.97
N PHE A 37 -13.61 -12.04 -8.44
CA PHE A 37 -12.79 -11.96 -9.66
C PHE A 37 -12.32 -13.36 -10.08
N ASP A 38 -11.95 -13.51 -11.35
CA ASP A 38 -11.31 -14.72 -11.86
C ASP A 38 -9.78 -14.56 -11.84
N ALA A 39 -9.07 -15.67 -11.66
CA ALA A 39 -7.62 -15.70 -11.64
C ALA A 39 -7.05 -17.00 -12.20
N ILE A 40 -5.77 -16.97 -12.56
CA ILE A 40 -4.98 -18.13 -12.99
C ILE A 40 -3.76 -18.21 -12.09
N ASP A 41 -3.52 -19.36 -11.46
CA ASP A 41 -2.34 -19.55 -10.62
C ASP A 41 -1.08 -19.87 -11.43
N SER A 42 0.06 -19.94 -10.76
CA SER A 42 1.38 -20.22 -11.33
C SER A 42 1.52 -21.60 -11.98
N THR A 43 0.53 -22.48 -11.82
CA THR A 43 0.48 -23.79 -12.48
C THR A 43 -0.40 -23.78 -13.73
N GLY A 44 -0.97 -22.62 -14.10
CA GLY A 44 -1.87 -22.47 -15.24
C GLY A 44 -3.32 -22.82 -14.93
N ARG A 45 -3.67 -23.03 -13.66
CA ARG A 45 -5.02 -23.43 -13.26
C ARG A 45 -5.90 -22.21 -13.02
N ALA A 46 -7.05 -22.17 -13.70
CA ALA A 46 -8.04 -21.11 -13.55
C ALA A 46 -9.02 -21.39 -12.39
N PHE A 47 -9.37 -20.35 -11.65
CA PHE A 47 -10.32 -20.42 -10.53
C PHE A 47 -11.02 -19.06 -10.32
N GLY A 48 -12.22 -19.11 -9.74
CA GLY A 48 -12.97 -17.92 -9.33
C GLY A 48 -12.80 -17.63 -7.85
N VAL A 49 -12.65 -16.37 -7.47
CA VAL A 49 -12.59 -15.90 -6.08
C VAL A 49 -13.93 -15.27 -5.69
N PHE A 50 -14.47 -15.65 -4.53
CA PHE A 50 -15.75 -15.20 -3.99
C PHE A 50 -15.66 -14.96 -2.48
N LEU A 51 -15.02 -13.86 -2.08
CA LEU A 51 -14.84 -13.48 -0.69
C LEU A 51 -16.02 -12.63 -0.17
N PRO A 52 -16.20 -12.53 1.17
CA PRO A 52 -17.13 -11.57 1.76
C PRO A 52 -16.87 -10.15 1.26
N ARG A 53 -17.94 -9.36 1.08
CA ARG A 53 -17.83 -7.97 0.61
C ARG A 53 -16.96 -7.16 1.57
N GLY A 54 -16.09 -6.32 1.01
CA GLY A 54 -15.13 -5.52 1.77
C GLY A 54 -13.84 -6.26 2.16
N THR A 55 -13.69 -7.54 1.81
CA THR A 55 -12.42 -8.25 2.00
C THR A 55 -11.38 -7.69 1.05
N LEU A 56 -10.27 -7.17 1.60
CA LEU A 56 -9.10 -6.75 0.84
C LEU A 56 -8.06 -7.85 0.87
N VAL A 57 -7.61 -8.28 -0.30
CA VAL A 57 -6.56 -9.29 -0.42
C VAL A 57 -5.19 -8.61 -0.32
N ARG A 58 -4.31 -9.12 0.53
CA ARG A 58 -2.94 -8.60 0.72
C ARG A 58 -1.90 -9.59 0.19
N GLY A 59 -0.73 -9.06 -0.12
CA GLY A 59 0.42 -9.92 -0.46
C GLY A 59 0.77 -10.81 0.74
N GLY A 60 0.95 -12.10 0.49
CA GLY A 60 1.21 -13.10 1.53
C GLY A 60 -0.04 -13.78 2.09
N ASP A 61 -1.24 -13.31 1.76
CA ASP A 61 -2.46 -14.04 2.08
C ASP A 61 -2.53 -15.36 1.29
N VAL A 62 -3.29 -16.32 1.81
CA VAL A 62 -3.47 -17.62 1.18
C VAL A 62 -4.95 -17.86 0.88
N LEU A 63 -5.27 -18.00 -0.39
CA LEU A 63 -6.57 -18.42 -0.89
C LEU A 63 -6.68 -19.94 -0.75
N VAL A 64 -7.80 -20.41 -0.20
CA VAL A 64 -8.09 -21.84 -0.06
C VAL A 64 -9.18 -22.19 -1.06
N LEU A 65 -8.82 -22.98 -2.07
CA LEU A 65 -9.77 -23.47 -3.06
C LEU A 65 -10.68 -24.55 -2.46
N GLU A 66 -11.81 -24.81 -3.11
CA GLU A 66 -12.77 -25.86 -2.73
C GLU A 66 -12.16 -27.27 -2.67
N ASP A 67 -11.14 -27.55 -3.47
CA ASP A 67 -10.39 -28.82 -3.46
C ASP A 67 -9.37 -28.92 -2.31
N GLY A 68 -9.29 -27.89 -1.45
CA GLY A 68 -8.35 -27.78 -0.34
C GLY A 68 -6.96 -27.32 -0.74
N SER A 69 -6.69 -27.11 -2.03
CA SER A 69 -5.41 -26.59 -2.48
C SER A 69 -5.21 -25.13 -2.04
N LEU A 70 -3.94 -24.78 -1.78
CA LEU A 70 -3.55 -23.47 -1.30
C LEU A 70 -2.92 -22.67 -2.44
N VAL A 71 -3.39 -21.43 -2.61
CA VAL A 71 -2.82 -20.47 -3.55
C VAL A 71 -2.38 -19.23 -2.79
N ARG A 72 -1.07 -18.96 -2.77
CA ARG A 72 -0.49 -17.80 -2.09
C ARG A 72 -0.56 -16.57 -2.99
N VAL A 73 -1.08 -15.48 -2.45
CA VAL A 73 -1.18 -14.21 -3.17
C VAL A 73 0.17 -13.49 -3.16
N GLN A 74 0.62 -13.08 -4.33
CA GLN A 74 1.71 -12.15 -4.53
C GLN A 74 1.12 -10.81 -4.98
N ALA A 75 1.53 -9.73 -4.31
CA ALA A 75 1.18 -8.39 -4.75
C ALA A 75 2.00 -8.07 -6.00
N ALA A 76 1.32 -7.85 -7.14
CA ALA A 76 1.99 -7.49 -8.38
C ALA A 76 2.74 -6.16 -8.21
N ARG A 77 3.91 -6.05 -8.88
CA ARG A 77 4.60 -4.77 -8.99
C ARG A 77 3.79 -3.83 -9.88
N GLN A 78 3.65 -2.58 -9.44
CA GLN A 78 2.91 -1.56 -10.17
C GLN A 78 3.68 -0.24 -10.08
N GLU A 79 3.43 0.62 -11.05
CA GLU A 79 3.90 2.00 -11.00
C GLU A 79 3.20 2.73 -9.86
N VAL A 80 4.00 3.32 -8.97
CA VAL A 80 3.52 4.05 -7.79
C VAL A 80 4.31 5.33 -7.62
N LEU A 81 3.65 6.35 -7.09
CA LEU A 81 4.31 7.58 -6.66
C LEU A 81 4.86 7.39 -5.24
N ARG A 82 6.09 7.86 -5.01
CA ARG A 82 6.69 7.95 -3.68
C ARG A 82 6.78 9.41 -3.28
N ILE A 83 6.16 9.76 -2.17
CA ILE A 83 6.20 11.10 -1.59
C ILE A 83 7.00 11.03 -0.29
N THR A 84 8.06 11.82 -0.18
CA THR A 84 8.91 11.90 1.01
C THR A 84 8.75 13.27 1.66
N VAL A 85 8.39 13.30 2.94
CA VAL A 85 8.18 14.55 3.70
C VAL A 85 8.79 14.42 5.10
N CYS A 86 9.27 15.53 5.66
CA CYS A 86 9.64 15.59 7.08
C CYS A 86 8.42 15.47 7.98
N GLU A 87 8.51 14.64 9.03
CA GLU A 87 7.43 14.35 9.99
C GLU A 87 7.01 15.55 10.86
N LYS A 88 7.72 16.68 10.77
CA LYS A 88 7.50 17.87 11.61
C LYS A 88 6.12 18.55 11.45
N TYR A 89 5.24 18.08 10.55
CA TYR A 89 3.95 18.72 10.26
C TYR A 89 2.79 17.70 10.22
N VAL A 90 1.55 18.22 10.32
CA VAL A 90 0.26 17.51 10.23
C VAL A 90 0.06 16.74 8.90
N LEU A 91 1.01 16.83 7.97
CA LEU A 91 0.97 16.21 6.66
C LEU A 91 0.77 14.69 6.70
N ALA A 92 1.36 13.99 7.67
CA ALA A 92 1.21 12.54 7.76
C ALA A 92 -0.26 12.11 7.93
N ASP A 93 -1.01 12.81 8.78
CA ASP A 93 -2.42 12.51 9.02
C ASP A 93 -3.31 12.94 7.85
N MET A 94 -2.98 14.06 7.20
CA MET A 94 -3.66 14.49 5.97
C MET A 94 -3.51 13.46 4.85
N LEU A 95 -2.28 12.94 4.62
CA LEU A 95 -2.02 11.93 3.60
C LEU A 95 -2.80 10.63 3.89
N ARG A 96 -2.88 10.21 5.16
CA ARG A 96 -3.71 9.06 5.56
C ARG A 96 -5.20 9.31 5.32
N ALA A 97 -5.70 10.52 5.60
CA ALA A 97 -7.09 10.90 5.33
C ALA A 97 -7.42 10.88 3.82
N MET A 98 -6.42 11.10 2.96
CA MET A 98 -6.52 10.96 1.50
C MET A 98 -6.32 9.52 1.00
N HIS A 99 -6.40 8.52 1.89
CA HIS A 99 -6.27 7.09 1.59
C HIS A 99 -4.89 6.66 1.05
N LEU A 100 -3.85 7.48 1.23
CA LEU A 100 -2.47 7.09 0.92
C LEU A 100 -1.93 6.17 2.02
N THR A 101 -1.08 5.23 1.61
CA THR A 101 -0.30 4.43 2.57
C THR A 101 0.89 5.26 3.04
N VAL A 102 0.91 5.63 4.32
CA VAL A 102 1.99 6.41 4.94
C VAL A 102 2.85 5.49 5.80
N VAL A 103 4.14 5.43 5.50
CA VAL A 103 5.13 4.66 6.26
C VAL A 103 6.22 5.60 6.71
N THR A 104 6.53 5.61 8.02
CA THR A 104 7.66 6.37 8.56
C THR A 104 8.95 5.58 8.32
N VAL A 105 9.95 6.25 7.77
CA VAL A 105 11.27 5.68 7.47
C VAL A 105 12.37 6.61 7.98
N GLN A 106 13.59 6.08 8.17
CA GLN A 106 14.77 6.86 8.54
C GLN A 106 15.76 6.79 7.38
N GLU A 107 15.85 7.88 6.61
CA GLU A 107 16.66 7.98 5.39
C GLU A 107 17.28 9.38 5.31
N ALA A 108 18.34 9.54 4.50
CA ALA A 108 18.87 10.87 4.19
C ALA A 108 17.81 11.70 3.45
N PHE A 109 17.62 12.96 3.86
CA PHE A 109 16.59 13.84 3.31
C PHE A 109 17.20 15.15 2.83
N GLU A 110 17.16 15.37 1.51
CA GLU A 110 17.69 16.55 0.83
C GLU A 110 16.55 17.27 0.10
N PRO A 111 15.87 18.24 0.75
CA PRO A 111 14.78 18.96 0.13
C PRO A 111 15.29 20.01 -0.88
N GLU A 112 14.42 20.47 -1.76
CA GLU A 112 14.73 21.56 -2.69
C GLU A 112 15.12 22.86 -1.95
N ALA A 113 16.00 23.65 -2.57
CA ALA A 113 16.42 24.93 -2.01
C ALA A 113 15.20 25.85 -1.77
N GLY A 114 15.09 26.39 -0.56
CA GLY A 114 13.97 27.25 -0.17
C GLY A 114 12.74 26.52 0.38
N ALA A 115 12.69 25.17 0.35
CA ALA A 115 11.55 24.41 0.88
C ALA A 115 11.29 24.65 2.39
N TYR A 116 12.32 25.05 3.13
CA TYR A 116 12.25 25.32 4.58
C TYR A 116 12.89 26.65 4.97
N SER A 117 13.15 27.55 4.03
CA SER A 117 13.59 28.90 4.41
C SER A 117 12.46 29.56 5.19
N SER A 118 12.64 29.68 6.50
CA SER A 118 11.79 30.49 7.36
C SER A 118 11.70 31.89 6.76
N HIS A 119 10.49 32.45 6.66
CA HIS A 119 10.29 33.88 6.41
C HIS A 119 11.21 34.68 7.34
N ALA A 120 12.35 35.14 6.82
CA ALA A 120 13.09 36.20 7.45
C ALA A 120 12.24 37.46 7.24
N HIS A 121 11.37 37.76 8.20
CA HIS A 121 10.71 39.06 8.28
C HIS A 121 11.81 40.11 8.42
N SER A 122 12.28 40.66 7.30
CA SER A 122 13.00 41.93 7.35
C SER A 122 11.99 42.97 7.81
N HIS A 123 11.98 43.28 9.10
CA HIS A 123 11.39 44.51 9.59
C HIS A 123 12.20 45.66 8.97
N GLY A 124 11.77 46.10 7.79
CA GLY A 124 12.19 47.36 7.21
C GLY A 124 11.68 48.46 8.13
N THR A 125 12.60 49.08 8.87
CA THR A 125 12.38 50.26 9.69
C THR A 125 11.83 51.37 8.81
N HIS A 126 10.54 51.72 8.97
CA HIS A 126 9.98 52.94 8.39
C HIS A 126 10.49 54.14 9.20
N ASP A 127 11.57 54.78 8.75
CA ASP A 127 11.99 56.10 9.21
C ASP A 127 11.20 57.17 8.46
N HIS A 128 10.12 57.67 9.07
CA HIS A 128 9.42 58.87 8.59
C HIS A 128 10.10 60.12 9.17
N LYS A 129 11.11 60.63 8.47
CA LYS A 129 11.57 62.00 8.69
C LYS A 129 10.49 62.99 8.24
N GLN A 130 9.82 63.61 9.20
CA GLN A 130 9.06 64.83 8.99
C GLN A 130 10.03 65.98 8.72
N HIS A 131 9.84 66.69 7.61
CA HIS A 131 10.45 67.99 7.37
C HIS A 131 9.35 69.04 7.26
N HIS A 132 9.58 70.13 8.00
CA HIS A 132 8.79 71.34 8.15
C HIS A 132 8.59 72.12 6.85
#